data_AF-A0A2V6ZEC4-F1
#
_entry.id   AF-A0A2V6ZEC4-F1
#
_cell.length_a   1.000
_cell.length_b   1.000
_cell.length_c   1.000
_cell.angle_alpha   90.00
_cell.angle_beta   90.00
_cell.angle_gamma   90.00
#
_symmetry.space_group_name_H-M   'P 1'
#
loop_
_entity.id
_entity.type
_entity.pdbx_description
1 polymer ?
#
loop_
_entity_poly.entity_id
_entity_poly.type
_entity_poly.pdbx_seq_one_letter_code
_entity_poly.pdbx_strand_id
1 'polypeptide(L)' 'MTRYFCTYFDRNYLPRGLALYRSLQRHCPGFQLWVLCMDRVCYDALTVLGLPGLQAIALDDYEQGDKDLLQAKQNRTLIE' A
#
# COMPACT_ATOMS: atom_id res chain seq x y z
N MET A 1 -1.24 -19.48 12.83
CA MET A 1 -2.16 -19.17 11.71
C MET A 1 -1.88 -17.75 11.26
N THR A 2 -1.53 -17.56 9.99
CA THR A 2 -1.15 -16.24 9.46
C THR A 2 -2.36 -15.31 9.35
N ARG A 3 -2.24 -14.07 9.81
CA ARG A 3 -3.28 -13.04 9.65
C ARG A 3 -2.98 -12.14 8.44
N TYR A 4 -4.01 -11.81 7.68
CA TYR A 4 -3.89 -10.97 6.48
C TYR A 4 -4.51 -9.60 6.73
N PHE A 5 -3.77 -8.54 6.42
CA PHE A 5 -4.20 -7.15 6.51
C PHE A 5 -3.99 -6.46 5.16
N CYS A 6 -4.84 -5.50 4.84
CA CYS A 6 -4.65 -4.62 3.69
C CYS A 6 -4.81 -3.15 4.10
N THR A 7 -4.08 -2.27 3.43
CA THR A 7 -4.18 -0.80 3.58
C THR A 7 -3.72 -0.12 2.29
N TYR A 8 -3.92 1.20 2.19
CA TYR A 8 -3.39 2.01 1.11
C TYR A 8 -2.80 3.31 1.67
N PHE A 9 -1.76 3.85 1.04
CA PHE A 9 -1.20 5.17 1.36
C PHE A 9 -0.23 5.67 0.29
N ASP A 10 0.02 6.98 0.29
CA ASP A 10 1.01 7.66 -0.54
C ASP A 10 2.33 7.91 0.23
N ARG A 11 3.27 8.63 -0.39
CA ARG A 11 4.54 8.99 0.25
C ARG A 11 4.38 9.84 1.53
N ASN A 12 3.34 10.67 1.61
CA ASN A 12 3.12 11.58 2.73
C ASN A 12 2.73 10.82 4.00
N TYR A 13 2.06 9.68 3.82
CA TYR A 13 1.67 8.77 4.89
C TYR A 13 2.67 7.63 5.16
N LEU A 14 3.75 7.50 4.37
CA LEU A 14 4.76 6.45 4.52
C LEU A 14 5.30 6.31 5.97
N PRO A 15 5.65 7.39 6.70
CA PRO A 15 6.10 7.25 8.09
C PRO A 15 5.05 6.58 9.00
N ARG A 16 3.76 6.87 8.77
CA ARG A 16 2.64 6.29 9.52
C ARG A 16 2.42 4.82 9.10
N GLY A 17 2.57 4.51 7.82
CA GLY A 17 2.57 3.13 7.31
C GLY A 17 3.66 2.26 7.95
N LEU A 18 4.87 2.80 8.10
CA LEU A 18 5.97 2.11 8.79
C LEU A 18 5.70 1.95 10.30
N ALA A 19 5.05 2.92 10.93
CA ALA A 19 4.61 2.79 12.32
C ALA A 19 3.57 1.67 12.49
N LEU A 20 2.59 1.57 11.59
CA LEU A 20 1.62 0.48 11.54
C LEU A 20 2.32 -0.88 11.39
N TYR A 21 3.21 -1.02 10.41
CA TYR A 21 3.98 -2.25 10.18
C TYR A 21 4.73 -2.69 11.44
N ARG A 22 5.45 -1.77 12.11
CA ARG A 22 6.17 -2.06 13.37
C ARG A 22 5.23 -2.47 14.50
N SER A 23 4.02 -1.91 14.56
CA SER A 23 3.00 -2.31 15.52
C SER A 23 2.52 -3.74 15.27
N LEU A 24 2.26 -4.10 14.00
CA LEU A 24 1.89 -5.47 13.62
C LEU A 24 3.00 -6.47 13.95
N GLN A 25 4.28 -6.13 13.71
CA GLN A 25 5.40 -6.96 14.14
C GLN A 25 5.40 -7.23 15.66
N ARG A 26 5.06 -6.24 16.47
CA ARG A 26 5.06 -6.36 17.93
C ARG A 26 3.87 -7.16 18.47
N HIS A 27 2.69 -6.95 17.90
CA HIS A 27 1.43 -7.42 18.49
C HIS A 27 0.77 -8.58 17.73
N CYS A 28 1.22 -8.87 16.51
CA CYS A 28 0.66 -9.93 15.68
C CYS A 28 1.76 -10.74 14.97
N PRO A 29 2.52 -11.58 15.70
CA PRO A 29 3.48 -12.49 15.07
C PRO A 29 2.81 -13.37 14.02
N GLY A 30 3.38 -13.43 12.81
CA GLY A 30 2.81 -14.16 11.67
C GLY A 30 1.69 -13.40 10.96
N PHE A 31 2.03 -12.26 10.36
CA PHE A 31 1.11 -11.49 9.52
C PHE A 31 1.63 -11.35 8.08
N GLN A 32 0.69 -11.08 7.17
CA GLN A 32 0.96 -10.57 5.83
C GLN A 32 0.21 -9.23 5.69
N LEU A 33 0.92 -8.16 5.36
CA LEU A 33 0.37 -6.83 5.11
C LEU A 33 0.47 -6.52 3.62
N TRP A 34 -0.66 -6.25 2.99
CA TRP A 34 -0.75 -5.78 1.62
C TRP A 34 -0.93 -4.26 1.62
N VAL A 35 -0.11 -3.56 0.85
CA VAL A 35 -0.16 -2.10 0.75
C VAL A 35 -0.37 -1.70 -0.71
N LEU A 36 -1.52 -1.08 -1.00
CA LEU A 36 -1.71 -0.38 -2.27
C LEU A 36 -1.05 0.99 -2.18
N CYS A 37 0.04 1.16 -2.93
CA CYS A 37 0.83 2.39 -2.95
C CYS A 37 0.19 3.40 -3.92
N MET A 38 -0.32 4.50 -3.37
CA MET A 38 -1.05 5.53 -4.13
C MET A 38 -0.14 6.41 -5.01
N ASP A 39 1.18 6.30 -4.84
CA ASP A 39 2.16 6.88 -5.73
C ASP A 39 3.38 5.95 -5.90
N ARG A 40 4.17 6.21 -6.95
CA ARG A 40 5.34 5.39 -7.27
C ARG A 40 6.46 5.50 -6.24
N VAL A 41 6.62 6.65 -5.59
CA VAL A 41 7.68 6.87 -4.59
C VAL A 41 7.46 6.01 -3.36
N CYS A 42 6.22 5.86 -2.92
CA CYS A 42 5.81 4.95 -1.84
C CYS A 42 6.13 3.49 -2.20
N TYR A 43 5.74 3.07 -3.41
CA TYR A 43 6.01 1.71 -3.91
C TYR A 43 7.51 1.40 -3.96
N ASP A 44 8.29 2.28 -4.58
CA ASP A 44 9.73 2.10 -4.72
C ASP A 44 10.41 2.07 -3.35
N ALA A 45 10.00 2.95 -2.42
CA ALA A 45 10.54 2.96 -1.05
C ALA A 45 10.25 1.66 -0.30
N LEU A 46 9.02 1.13 -0.33
CA LEU A 46 8.68 -0.12 0.33
C LEU A 46 9.38 -1.32 -0.30
N THR A 47 9.56 -1.31 -1.63
CA THR A 47 10.31 -2.34 -2.37
C THR A 47 11.77 -2.37 -1.93
N VAL A 48 12.41 -1.20 -1.85
CA VAL A 48 13.81 -1.07 -1.39
C VAL A 48 13.98 -1.51 0.06
N LEU A 49 13.01 -1.21 0.93
CA LEU A 49 13.07 -1.59 2.34
C LEU A 49 12.94 -3.11 2.56
N GLY A 50 12.36 -3.86 1.61
CA GLY A 50 12.31 -5.32 1.65
C GLY A 50 11.71 -5.90 2.94
N LEU A 51 10.65 -5.28 3.44
CA LEU A 51 10.08 -5.58 4.76
C LEU A 51 9.40 -6.97 4.79
N PRO A 52 9.86 -7.93 5.63
CA PRO A 52 9.28 -9.27 5.66
C PRO A 52 7.79 -9.27 6.04
N GLY A 53 6.99 -10.02 5.28
CA GLY A 53 5.55 -10.08 5.49
C GLY A 53 4.80 -8.81 5.03
N LEU A 54 5.45 -7.90 4.30
CA LEU A 54 4.81 -6.80 3.60
C LEU A 54 4.89 -7.03 2.09
N GLN A 55 3.76 -6.87 1.39
CA GLN A 55 3.68 -6.85 -0.07
C GLN A 55 3.18 -5.50 -0.54
N ALA A 56 4.03 -4.76 -1.26
CA ALA A 56 3.64 -3.52 -1.92
C ALA A 56 2.99 -3.84 -3.29
N ILE A 57 1.95 -3.08 -3.63
CA ILE A 57 1.26 -3.12 -4.92
C ILE A 57 1.30 -1.71 -5.49
N ALA A 58 1.81 -1.53 -6.70
CA ALA A 58 1.76 -0.25 -7.39
C ALA A 58 0.33 0.02 -7.90
N LEU A 59 -0.15 1.26 -7.75
CA LEU A 59 -1.49 1.63 -8.21
C LEU A 59 -1.68 1.40 -9.72
N ASP A 60 -0.68 1.77 -10.53
CA ASP A 60 -0.77 1.61 -11.99
C ASP A 60 -0.91 0.13 -12.40
N ASP A 61 -0.22 -0.78 -11.71
CA ASP A 61 -0.33 -2.23 -11.95
C ASP A 61 -1.71 -2.75 -11.53
N TYR A 62 -2.29 -2.19 -10.45
CA TYR A 62 -3.61 -2.57 -9.96
C TYR A 62 -4.76 -2.12 -10.87
N GLU A 63 -4.62 -0.95 -11.49
CA GLU A 63 -5.62 -0.38 -12.39
C GLU A 63 -5.47 -0.86 -13.85
N GLN A 64 -4.39 -1.60 -14.14
CA GLN A 64 -4.09 -2.06 -15.50
C GLN A 64 -5.21 -2.96 -16.04
N GLY A 65 -5.84 -2.49 -17.12
CA GLY A 65 -6.91 -3.22 -17.82
C GLY A 65 -8.33 -2.84 -17.40
N ASP A 66 -8.51 -1.98 -16.40
CA ASP A 66 -9.83 -1.49 -15.96
C ASP A 66 -10.17 -0.13 -16.59
N LYS A 67 -10.73 -0.18 -17.81
CA LYS A 67 -11.08 1.04 -18.58
C LYS A 67 -12.13 1.90 -17.89
N ASP A 68 -13.11 1.26 -17.23
CA ASP A 68 -14.22 1.94 -16.58
C ASP A 68 -13.72 2.71 -15.35
N LEU A 69 -12.83 2.11 -14.57
CA LEU A 69 -12.15 2.78 -13.46
C LEU A 69 -11.32 3.98 -13.94
N LEU A 70 -10.51 3.80 -14.99
CA LEU A 70 -9.67 4.86 -15.54
C LEU A 70 -10.50 6.05 -16.05
N GLN A 71 -11.64 5.78 -16.69
CA GLN A 71 -12.58 6.82 -17.12
C GLN A 71 -13.21 7.54 -15.90
N ALA A 72 -13.65 6.79 -14.90
CA ALA A 72 -14.24 7.33 -13.67
C ALA A 72 -13.24 8.11 -12.79
N LYS A 73 -11.93 8.07 -13.05
CA LYS A 73 -10.92 8.87 -12.35
C LYS A 73 -10.81 10.30 -12.87
N GLN A 74 -11.23 10.57 -14.11
CA GLN A 74 -11.02 11.86 -14.77
C GLN A 74 -11.79 13.02 -14.14
N ASN A 75 -12.83 12.75 -13.35
CA ASN A 75 -13.65 13.74 -12.68
C ASN A 75 -13.50 13.71 -11.15
N ARG A 76 -12.47 13.04 -10.62
CA ARG A 76 -12.19 13.01 -9.17
C ARG A 76 -11.32 14.19 -8.79
N THR A 77 -11.64 14.81 -7.67
CA THR A 77 -10.74 15.73 -6.97
C THR A 77 -9.94 14.96 -5.93
N LEU A 78 -8.68 15.35 -5.73
CA LEU A 78 -7.92 14.91 -4.56
C LEU A 78 -8.63 15.42 -3.29
N ILE A 79 -9.05 14.49 -2.45
CA ILE A 79 -9.57 14.76 -1.11
C ILE A 79 -8.72 13.91 -0.18
N GLU A 80 -7.63 14.48 0.34
CA GLU A 80 -6.88 14.10 1.55
C GLU A 80 -5.64 14.99 1.72
#